data_AF-A0A967KA44-F1
#
_entry.id   AF-A0A967KA44-F1
#
_cell.length_a   1.000
_cell.length_b   1.000
_cell.length_c   1.000
_cell.angle_alpha   90.00
_cell.angle_beta   90.00
_cell.angle_gamma   90.00
#
_symmetry.space_group_name_H-M   'P 1'
#
loop_
_entity.id
_entity.type
_entity.pdbx_description
1 polymer ?
#
loop_
_entity_poly.entity_id
_entity_poly.type
_entity_poly.pdbx_seq_one_letter_code
_entity_poly.pdbx_strand_id
1 'polypeptide(L)' 'KITLYDILGRKVKTVLDEKKPAGQYELRFDAGHLSSGIYFYRLSAGDQALTRKFILLR' A
#
# COMPACT_ATOMS: atom_id res chain seq x y z
N LYS A 1 -8.34 -2.91 -4.02
CA LYS A 1 -7.25 -2.01 -4.48
C LYS A 1 -6.30 -1.69 -3.34
N ILE A 2 -4.98 -1.70 -3.57
CA ILE A 2 -3.94 -1.31 -2.61
C ILE A 2 -3.06 -0.26 -3.27
N THR A 3 -2.93 0.92 -2.66
CA THR A 3 -2.12 2.03 -3.19
C THR A 3 -1.15 2.55 -2.13
N LEU A 4 0.09 2.80 -2.53
CA LEU A 4 1.17 3.33 -1.71
C LEU A 4 1.32 4.83 -1.90
N TYR A 5 1.53 5.54 -0.80
CA TYR A 5 1.74 6.98 -0.72
C TYR A 5 2.96 7.29 0.14
N ASP A 6 3.61 8.41 -0.14
CA ASP A 6 4.65 8.95 0.73
C ASP A 6 4.07 9.84 1.84
N ILE A 7 4.94 10.37 2.70
CA ILE A 7 4.55 11.24 3.82
C ILE A 7 3.86 12.55 3.41
N LEU A 8 4.05 13.00 2.17
CA LEU A 8 3.40 14.19 1.63
C LEU A 8 2.05 13.85 0.99
N GLY A 9 1.61 12.58 1.06
CA GLY A 9 0.38 12.11 0.44
C GLY A 9 0.48 11.93 -1.08
N ARG A 10 1.69 11.98 -1.67
CA ARG A 10 1.87 11.76 -3.10
C ARG A 10 1.74 10.27 -3.39
N LYS A 11 0.96 9.92 -4.41
CA LYS A 11 0.80 8.54 -4.87
C LYS A 11 2.13 8.04 -5.43
N VAL A 12 2.71 7.04 -4.77
CA VAL A 12 3.96 6.39 -5.21
C VAL A 12 3.64 5.34 -6.27
N LYS A 13 2.77 4.38 -5.94
CA LYS A 13 2.41 3.27 -6.83
C LYS A 13 1.10 2.61 -6.42
N THR A 14 0.37 2.03 -7.37
CA THR A 14 -0.70 1.08 -7.07
C THR A 14 -0.10 -0.32 -7.03
N VAL A 15 -0.16 -0.98 -5.88
CA VAL A 15 0.44 -2.31 -5.65
C VAL A 15 -0.50 -3.40 -6.17
N LEU A 16 -1.81 -3.21 -6.00
CA LEU A 16 -2.84 -4.16 -6.42
C LEU A 16 -4.09 -3.41 -6.89
N ASP A 17 -4.61 -3.71 -8.08
CA ASP A 17 -5.85 -3.11 -8.57
C ASP A 17 -6.79 -4.15 -9.17
N GLU A 18 -7.16 -5.13 -8.36
CA GLU A 18 -8.08 -6.19 -8.73
C GLU A 18 -9.16 -6.37 -7.65
N LYS A 19 -10.32 -6.89 -8.09
CA LYS A 19 -11.39 -7.35 -7.21
C LYS A 19 -11.07 -8.79 -6.82
N LYS A 20 -10.94 -9.04 -5.51
CA LYS A 20 -10.81 -10.39 -4.97
C LYS A 20 -12.03 -10.74 -4.12
N PRO A 21 -12.47 -12.01 -4.09
CA PRO A 21 -13.53 -12.45 -3.19
C PRO A 21 -13.09 -12.31 -1.72
N ALA A 22 -14.02 -12.52 -0.79
CA ALA A 22 -13.70 -12.50 0.63
C ALA A 22 -12.71 -13.64 0.96
N GLY A 23 -11.68 -13.33 1.74
CA GLY A 23 -10.63 -14.27 2.09
C GLY A 23 -9.40 -13.59 2.67
N GLN A 24 -8.44 -14.40 3.08
CA GLN A 24 -7.11 -13.93 3.48
C GLN A 24 -6.17 -14.02 2.29
N TYR A 25 -5.40 -12.96 2.07
CA TYR A 25 -4.44 -12.87 0.97
C TYR A 25 -3.12 -12.33 1.50
N GLU A 26 -2.03 -12.95 1.04
CA GLU A 26 -0.68 -12.45 1.25
C GLU A 26 -0.17 -11.86 -0.07
N LEU A 27 0.49 -10.71 0.02
CA LEU A 27 1.05 -10.02 -1.13
C LEU A 27 2.50 -9.66 -0.83
N ARG A 28 3.41 -10.07 -1.72
CA ARG A 28 4.81 -9.64 -1.68
C ARG A 28 4.95 -8.31 -2.42
N PHE A 29 5.59 -7.34 -1.78
CA PHE A 29 5.88 -6.03 -2.35
C PHE A 29 7.38 -5.77 -2.26
N ASP A 30 8.02 -5.49 -3.39
CA ASP A 30 9.41 -5.08 -3.44
C ASP A 30 9.54 -3.56 -3.30
N ALA A 31 10.12 -3.14 -2.17
CA ALA A 31 10.38 -1.75 -1.83
C ALA A 31 11.82 -1.29 -2.15
N GLY A 32 12.63 -2.11 -2.84
CA GLY A 32 14.07 -1.85 -3.05
C GLY A 32 14.38 -0.55 -3.80
N HIS A 33 13.45 -0.07 -4.62
CA HIS A 33 13.55 1.19 -5.36
C HIS A 33 13.11 2.42 -4.57
N LEU A 34 12.62 2.25 -3.34
CA LEU A 34 12.18 3.33 -2.47
C LEU A 34 13.31 3.73 -1.50
N SER A 35 13.42 5.03 -1.23
CA SER A 35 14.31 5.54 -0.18
C SER A 35 13.76 5.23 1.19
N SER A 36 14.63 5.12 2.20
CA SER A 36 14.22 5.04 3.60
C SER A 36 13.31 6.20 3.98
N GLY A 37 12.27 5.94 4.76
CA GLY A 37 11.27 6.95 5.09
C GLY A 37 9.94 6.36 5.54
N ILE A 38 8.98 7.25 5.81
CA ILE A 38 7.62 6.88 6.21
C ILE A 38 6.74 6.82 4.98
N TYR A 39 6.01 5.72 4.85
CA TYR A 39 5.05 5.48 3.78
C TYR A 39 3.71 5.05 4.33
N PHE A 40 2.67 5.22 3.52
CA PHE A 40 1.30 4.85 3.84
C PHE A 40 0.76 3.95 2.74
N TYR A 41 0.18 2.81 3.10
CA TYR A 41 -0.63 2.05 2.17
C TYR A 41 -2.11 2.23 2.51
N ARG A 42 -2.92 2.40 1.47
CA ARG A 42 -4.38 2.43 1.54
C ARG A 42 -4.93 1.19 0.86
N LEU A 43 -5.60 0.35 1.62
CA LEU A 43 -6.42 -0.76 1.13
C LEU A 43 -7.85 -0.27 0.97
N SER A 44 -8.44 -0.47 -0.21
CA SER A 44 -9.85 -0.17 -0.50
C SER A 44 -10.57 -1.44 -0.95
N ALA A 45 -11.67 -1.75 -0.29
CA ALA A 45 -12.52 -2.90 -0.52
C ALA A 45 -14.01 -2.47 -0.42
N GLY A 46 -14.69 -2.38 -1.55
CA GLY A 46 -16.02 -1.76 -1.62
C GLY A 46 -15.99 -0.33 -1.09
N ASP A 47 -16.90 -0.02 -0.17
CA ASP A 47 -17.03 1.30 0.46
C ASP A 47 -16.06 1.52 1.63
N GLN A 48 -15.32 0.48 2.01
CA GLN A 48 -14.35 0.57 3.11
C GLN A 48 -12.96 0.89 2.60
N ALA A 49 -12.26 1.75 3.35
CA ALA A 49 -10.85 1.99 3.16
C ALA A 49 -10.11 1.93 4.50
N LEU A 50 -8.99 1.21 4.51
CA LEU A 50 -8.07 1.13 5.62
C LEU A 50 -6.73 1.72 5.21
N THR A 51 -6.21 2.64 6.01
CA THR A 51 -4.88 3.22 5.81
C THR A 51 -3.98 2.83 6.96
N ARG A 52 -2.78 2.36 6.66
CA ARG A 52 -1.74 2.07 7.66
C ARG A 52 -0.40 2.61 7.20
N LYS A 53 0.42 3.02 8.17
CA LYS A 53 1.78 3.51 7.93
C LYS A 53 2.82 2.43 8.17
N PHE A 54 3.95 2.53 7.50
CA PHE A 54 5.16 1.76 7.80
C PHE A 54 6.40 2.64 7.63
N ILE A 55 7.49 2.23 8.26
CA ILE A 55 8.81 2.85 8.12
C ILE A 55 9.65 1.89 7.28
N LEU A 56 10.15 2.39 6.16
CA LEU A 56 11.14 1.68 5.36
C LEU A 56 12.53 2.08 5.86
N LEU A 57 13.29 1.10 6.32
CA LEU A 57 14.70 1.24 6.68
C LEU A 57 15.53 0.48 5.65
N ARG A 58 16.71 1.02 5.32
CA ARG A 58 17.73 0.31 4.54
C ARG A 58 18.86 -0.10 5.48
#